data_AF-A0A2I0NMJ2-F1
#
_entry.id   AF-A0A2I0NMJ2-F1
#
_cell.length_a   1.000
_cell.length_b   1.000
_cell.length_c   1.000
_cell.angle_alpha   90.00
_cell.angle_beta   90.00
_cell.angle_gamma   90.00
#
_symmetry.space_group_name_H-M   'P 1'
#
loop_
_entity.id
_entity.type
_entity.pdbx_description
1 polymer ?
#
loop_
_entity_poly.entity_id
_entity_poly.type
_entity_poly.pdbx_seq_one_letter_code
_entity_poly.pdbx_strand_id
1 'polypeptide(L)'
;WLAEPFWMMIFLATEWIPNNRWFLEIGIARGKQENNDVALVKMLQIGLIRFPDDMLFYREAYHLKFEQGELADALGLIYDLIRRFPDDPEPVYYGLRTSLYLPRETEFNEFRRIADEMKMPGHVLCLIDYAYAFLRGRKEQAGLCLDQFHRKYPSLNYYSDILRFVTADLPATQNGIKLAVFTSVDHFCKKMLKIAET
;
A
#
# COMPACT_ATOMS: atom_id res chain seq x y z
N TRP A 1 15.00 30.18 -1.38
CA TRP A 1 16.13 30.74 -0.63
C TRP A 1 16.38 30.06 0.72
N LEU A 2 15.38 29.54 1.45
CA LEU A 2 15.61 28.80 2.73
C LEU A 2 15.70 27.26 2.61
N ALA A 3 15.37 26.68 1.45
CA ALA A 3 15.38 25.23 1.26
C ALA A 3 16.81 24.65 1.21
N GLU A 4 17.75 25.34 0.57
CA GLU A 4 19.13 24.85 0.40
C GLU A 4 19.89 24.76 1.74
N PRO A 5 19.81 25.75 2.67
CA PRO A 5 20.38 25.59 4.01
C PRO A 5 19.73 24.48 4.82
N PHE A 6 18.41 24.28 4.71
CA PHE A 6 17.73 23.18 5.40
C PHE A 6 18.30 21.83 4.94
N TRP A 7 18.32 21.58 3.63
CA TRP A 7 18.78 20.31 3.07
C TRP A 7 20.24 20.05 3.44
N MET A 8 21.11 21.06 3.36
CA MET A 8 22.50 20.95 3.80
C MET A 8 22.59 20.56 5.28
N MET A 9 21.86 21.25 6.16
CA MET A 9 21.94 21.00 7.60
C MET A 9 21.36 19.64 8.00
N ILE A 10 20.27 19.21 7.37
CA ILE A 10 19.65 17.93 7.72
C ILE A 10 20.52 16.75 7.27
N PHE A 11 21.16 16.81 6.10
CA PHE A 11 22.12 15.79 5.68
C PHE A 11 23.38 15.78 6.57
N LEU A 12 23.88 16.95 6.97
CA LEU A 12 24.98 17.01 7.94
C LEU A 12 24.59 16.40 9.30
N ALA A 13 23.37 16.66 9.77
CA ALA A 13 22.87 16.08 11.01
C ALA A 13 22.77 14.54 10.94
N THR A 14 22.38 13.98 9.80
CA THR A 14 22.39 12.51 9.62
C THR A 14 23.81 11.95 9.63
N GLU A 15 24.81 12.69 9.19
CA GLU A 15 26.22 12.25 9.30
C GLU A 15 26.77 12.41 10.73
N TRP A 16 26.42 13.47 11.44
CA TRP A 16 26.89 13.72 12.80
C TRP A 16 26.30 12.74 13.82
N ILE A 17 25.04 12.33 13.62
CA ILE A 17 24.31 11.47 14.56
C ILE A 17 23.66 10.31 13.78
N PRO A 18 24.46 9.36 13.25
CA PRO A 18 24.01 8.38 12.28
C PRO A 18 22.99 7.37 12.81
N ASN A 19 22.98 7.14 14.13
CA ASN A 19 22.06 6.20 14.79
C ASN A 19 20.74 6.86 15.24
N ASN A 20 20.54 8.15 14.97
CA ASN A 20 19.30 8.84 15.30
C ASN A 20 18.43 9.01 14.04
N ARG A 21 17.36 8.21 13.97
CA ARG A 21 16.42 8.23 12.84
C ARG A 21 15.61 9.52 12.72
N TRP A 22 15.50 10.32 13.78
CA TRP A 22 14.64 11.51 13.82
C TRP A 22 14.96 12.54 12.71
N PHE A 23 16.25 12.72 12.39
CA PHE A 23 16.65 13.63 11.31
C PHE A 23 16.22 13.12 9.94
N LEU A 24 16.21 11.81 9.73
CA LEU A 24 15.69 11.21 8.49
C LEU A 24 14.18 11.39 8.41
N GLU A 25 13.44 11.19 9.50
CA GLU A 25 11.99 11.40 9.54
C GLU A 25 11.63 12.85 9.18
N ILE A 26 12.35 13.84 9.73
CA ILE A 26 12.19 15.26 9.37
C ILE A 26 12.48 15.49 7.89
N GLY A 27 13.59 14.94 7.40
CA GLY A 27 13.99 15.05 5.99
C GLY A 27 12.94 14.45 5.04
N ILE A 28 12.41 13.27 5.36
CA ILE A 28 11.36 12.58 4.60
C ILE A 28 10.09 13.42 4.57
N ALA A 29 9.61 13.87 5.74
CA ALA A 29 8.40 14.68 5.85
C ALA A 29 8.51 15.97 5.02
N ARG A 30 9.67 16.65 5.09
CA ARG A 30 9.92 17.84 4.28
C ARG A 30 10.00 17.53 2.79
N GLY A 31 10.63 16.41 2.42
CA GLY A 31 10.77 15.95 1.03
C GLY A 31 9.41 15.75 0.39
N LYS A 32 8.49 15.08 1.09
CA LYS A 32 7.08 14.91 0.69
C LYS A 32 6.38 16.27 0.54
N GLN A 33 6.51 17.15 1.53
CA GLN A 33 5.86 18.47 1.51
C GLN A 33 6.31 19.34 0.32
N GLU A 34 7.58 19.26 -0.07
CA GLU A 34 8.15 20.06 -1.16
C GLU A 34 8.06 19.35 -2.54
N ASN A 35 7.52 18.13 -2.61
CA ASN A 35 7.62 17.23 -3.78
C ASN A 35 9.08 17.11 -4.28
N ASN A 36 10.03 17.00 -3.36
CA ASN A 36 11.45 16.89 -3.65
C ASN A 36 11.91 15.43 -3.63
N ASP A 37 11.58 14.70 -4.70
CA ASP A 37 11.88 13.28 -4.85
C ASP A 37 13.36 12.96 -4.72
N VAL A 38 14.24 13.85 -5.19
CA VAL A 38 15.70 13.66 -5.09
C VAL A 38 16.15 13.61 -3.64
N ALA A 39 15.69 14.55 -2.81
CA ALA A 39 16.01 14.57 -1.40
C ALA A 39 15.34 13.40 -0.65
N LEU A 40 14.06 13.12 -0.97
CA LEU A 40 13.30 12.02 -0.40
C LEU A 40 13.98 10.67 -0.64
N VAL A 41 14.37 10.37 -1.88
CA VAL A 41 15.08 9.12 -2.23
C VAL A 41 16.39 9.01 -1.46
N LYS A 42 17.18 10.08 -1.36
CA LYS A 42 18.44 10.05 -0.58
C LYS A 42 18.19 9.77 0.90
N MET A 43 17.18 10.39 1.50
CA MET A 43 16.83 10.16 2.91
C MET A 43 16.38 8.71 3.14
N LEU A 44 15.54 8.18 2.25
CA LEU A 44 15.07 6.79 2.32
C LEU A 44 16.22 5.79 2.15
N GLN A 45 17.15 6.04 1.23
CA GLN A 45 18.34 5.19 1.06
C GLN A 45 19.20 5.14 2.33
N ILE A 46 19.41 6.29 2.98
CA ILE A 46 20.13 6.33 4.26
C ILE A 46 19.36 5.54 5.32
N GLY A 47 18.04 5.72 5.38
CA GLY A 47 17.15 5.00 6.30
C GLY A 47 17.20 3.49 6.15
N LEU A 48 17.02 2.99 4.92
CA LEU A 48 17.05 1.56 4.60
C LEU A 48 18.40 0.90 4.93
N ILE A 49 19.51 1.63 4.78
CA ILE A 49 20.85 1.12 5.07
C ILE A 49 21.12 1.10 6.58
N ARG A 50 20.78 2.19 7.29
CA ARG A 50 21.14 2.37 8.70
C ARG A 50 20.14 1.77 9.69
N PHE A 51 18.88 1.67 9.29
CA PHE A 51 17.77 1.15 10.10
C PHE A 51 17.05 0.03 9.36
N PRO A 52 17.75 -1.06 9.00
CA PRO A 52 17.18 -2.14 8.20
C PRO A 52 16.07 -2.93 8.91
N ASP A 53 15.94 -2.78 10.23
CA ASP A 53 14.90 -3.42 11.04
C ASP A 53 13.74 -2.45 11.39
N ASP A 54 13.76 -1.24 10.83
CA ASP A 54 12.70 -0.24 11.01
C ASP A 54 11.78 -0.21 9.78
N MET A 55 10.56 -0.70 9.96
CA MET A 55 9.56 -0.79 8.89
C MET A 55 9.18 0.58 8.31
N LEU A 56 9.37 1.68 9.05
CA LEU A 56 9.01 3.03 8.58
C LEU A 56 9.67 3.36 7.24
N PHE A 57 10.98 3.09 7.10
CA PHE A 57 11.70 3.44 5.87
C PHE A 57 11.28 2.60 4.68
N TYR A 58 11.01 1.31 4.92
CA TYR A 58 10.47 0.42 3.89
C TYR A 58 9.07 0.84 3.45
N ARG A 59 8.21 1.23 4.40
CA ARG A 59 6.85 1.71 4.13
C ARG A 59 6.86 2.95 3.25
N GLU A 60 7.64 3.97 3.64
CA GLU A 60 7.77 5.21 2.86
C GLU A 60 8.38 4.96 1.48
N ALA A 61 9.41 4.11 1.38
CA ALA A 61 10.00 3.75 0.09
C ALA A 61 9.02 2.99 -0.81
N TYR A 62 8.23 2.08 -0.23
CA TYR A 62 7.20 1.35 -0.97
C TYR A 62 6.14 2.30 -1.53
N HIS A 63 5.59 3.21 -0.72
CA HIS A 63 4.56 4.14 -1.19
C HIS A 63 5.11 5.07 -2.27
N LEU A 64 6.33 5.58 -2.12
CA LEU A 64 6.98 6.38 -3.16
C LEU A 64 7.04 5.65 -4.51
N LYS A 65 7.54 4.40 -4.51
CA LYS A 65 7.65 3.59 -5.73
C LYS A 65 6.29 3.22 -6.32
N PHE A 66 5.33 2.90 -5.46
CA PHE A 66 3.97 2.60 -5.87
C PHE A 66 3.29 3.81 -6.52
N GLU A 67 3.41 4.99 -5.94
CA GLU A 67 2.82 6.24 -6.45
C GLU A 67 3.47 6.71 -7.76
N GLN A 68 4.78 6.47 -7.92
CA GLN A 68 5.50 6.71 -9.17
C GLN A 68 5.16 5.69 -10.27
N GLY A 69 4.40 4.64 -9.96
CA GLY A 69 4.08 3.55 -10.89
C GLY A 69 5.26 2.59 -11.14
N GLU A 70 6.32 2.68 -10.35
CA GLU A 70 7.50 1.82 -10.40
C GLU A 70 7.22 0.49 -9.68
N LEU A 71 6.22 -0.24 -10.17
CA LEU A 71 5.67 -1.42 -9.49
C LEU A 71 6.68 -2.56 -9.31
N ALA A 72 7.67 -2.68 -10.20
CA ALA A 72 8.74 -3.67 -10.08
C ALA A 72 9.65 -3.38 -8.87
N ASP A 73 10.02 -2.13 -8.66
CA ASP A 73 10.82 -1.70 -7.52
C ASP A 73 10.00 -1.82 -6.22
N ALA A 74 8.72 -1.48 -6.27
CA ALA A 74 7.79 -1.67 -5.15
C ALA A 74 7.69 -3.15 -4.74
N LEU A 75 7.61 -4.08 -5.71
CA LEU A 75 7.65 -5.53 -5.43
C LEU A 75 8.97 -5.95 -4.77
N GLY A 76 10.10 -5.43 -5.23
CA GLY A 76 11.41 -5.68 -4.59
C GLY A 76 11.39 -5.33 -3.10
N LEU A 77 10.87 -4.14 -2.77
CA LEU A 77 10.70 -3.68 -1.39
C LEU A 77 9.74 -4.56 -0.59
N ILE A 78 8.64 -5.02 -1.20
CA ILE A 78 7.69 -5.95 -0.55
C ILE A 78 8.35 -7.27 -0.19
N TYR A 79 9.14 -7.87 -1.09
CA TYR A 79 9.84 -9.12 -0.79
C TYR A 79 10.87 -8.95 0.33
N ASP A 80 11.58 -7.83 0.36
CA ASP A 80 12.51 -7.52 1.46
C ASP A 80 11.76 -7.32 2.78
N LEU A 81 10.61 -6.63 2.76
CA LEU A 81 9.73 -6.48 3.92
C LEU A 81 9.25 -7.84 4.44
N ILE A 82 8.75 -8.74 3.58
CA ILE A 82 8.29 -10.08 3.97
C ILE A 82 9.42 -10.88 4.63
N ARG A 83 10.63 -10.80 4.09
CA ARG A 83 11.79 -11.51 4.66
C ARG A 83 12.16 -11.02 6.06
N ARG A 84 12.00 -9.71 6.32
CA ARG A 84 12.37 -9.06 7.59
C ARG A 84 11.28 -9.13 8.64
N PHE A 85 10.02 -9.03 8.20
CA PHE A 85 8.84 -8.99 9.04
C PHE A 85 7.86 -10.11 8.63
N PRO A 86 8.25 -11.40 8.74
CA PRO A 86 7.49 -12.52 8.19
C PRO A 86 6.13 -12.73 8.87
N ASP A 87 5.97 -12.27 10.11
CA ASP A 87 4.73 -12.40 10.88
C ASP A 87 3.82 -11.17 10.74
N ASP A 88 4.28 -10.11 10.06
CA ASP A 88 3.49 -8.90 9.87
C ASP A 88 2.62 -9.00 8.60
N PRO A 89 1.30 -8.75 8.67
CA PRO A 89 0.43 -8.81 7.50
C PRO A 89 0.61 -7.62 6.53
N GLU A 90 1.23 -6.53 6.96
CA GLU A 90 1.40 -5.30 6.16
C GLU A 90 2.13 -5.55 4.82
N PRO A 91 3.30 -6.22 4.79
CA PRO A 91 4.02 -6.49 3.54
C PRO A 91 3.22 -7.36 2.56
N VAL A 92 2.51 -8.37 3.08
CA VAL A 92 1.68 -9.26 2.25
C VAL A 92 0.49 -8.51 1.68
N TYR A 93 -0.12 -7.63 2.48
CA TYR A 93 -1.15 -6.73 2.00
C TYR A 93 -0.64 -5.79 0.90
N TYR A 94 0.56 -5.22 1.04
CA TYR A 94 1.18 -4.42 -0.02
C TYR A 94 1.44 -5.22 -1.29
N GLY A 95 1.80 -6.50 -1.18
CA GLY A 95 1.86 -7.43 -2.31
C GLY A 95 0.52 -7.55 -3.03
N LEU A 96 -0.55 -7.85 -2.29
CA LEU A 96 -1.92 -7.92 -2.81
C LEU A 96 -2.33 -6.62 -3.50
N ARG A 97 -2.17 -5.47 -2.82
CA ARG A 97 -2.46 -4.12 -3.33
C ARG A 97 -1.72 -3.84 -4.63
N THR A 98 -0.42 -4.16 -4.68
CA THR A 98 0.44 -3.92 -5.85
C THR A 98 0.02 -4.79 -7.03
N SER A 99 -0.31 -6.05 -6.78
CA SER A 99 -0.72 -6.99 -7.81
C SER A 99 -2.04 -6.65 -8.51
N LEU A 100 -2.88 -5.79 -7.92
CA LEU A 100 -4.08 -5.25 -8.58
C LEU A 100 -3.76 -4.48 -9.88
N TYR A 101 -2.56 -3.90 -9.98
CA TYR A 101 -2.10 -3.10 -11.12
C TYR A 101 -1.17 -3.85 -12.07
N LEU A 102 -0.67 -5.02 -11.67
CA LEU A 102 0.19 -5.84 -12.53
C LEU A 102 -0.64 -6.49 -13.63
N PRO A 103 -0.07 -6.79 -14.81
CA PRO A 103 -0.81 -7.46 -15.89
C PRO A 103 -1.00 -8.96 -15.65
N ARG A 104 -0.09 -9.59 -14.88
CA ARG A 104 -0.09 -11.03 -14.63
C ARG A 104 -0.88 -11.37 -13.36
N GLU A 105 -1.46 -12.57 -13.34
CA GLU A 105 -2.22 -13.09 -12.19
C GLU A 105 -1.32 -13.82 -11.17
N THR A 106 -0.10 -14.15 -11.58
CA THR A 106 0.86 -14.95 -10.81
C THR A 106 1.16 -14.32 -9.45
N GLU A 107 1.44 -13.02 -9.45
CA GLU A 107 1.80 -12.26 -8.26
C GLU A 107 0.61 -12.13 -7.31
N PHE A 108 -0.61 -11.88 -7.83
CA PHE A 108 -1.81 -11.82 -7.00
C PHE A 108 -2.05 -13.17 -6.31
N ASN A 109 -2.00 -14.27 -7.06
CA ASN A 109 -2.22 -15.61 -6.52
C ASN A 109 -1.15 -16.02 -5.50
N GLU A 110 0.10 -15.61 -5.72
CA GLU A 110 1.20 -15.85 -4.77
C GLU A 110 0.94 -15.13 -3.44
N PHE A 111 0.72 -13.81 -3.45
CA PHE A 111 0.44 -13.06 -2.23
C PHE A 111 -0.87 -13.51 -1.57
N ARG A 112 -1.87 -13.92 -2.36
CA ARG A 112 -3.13 -14.44 -1.85
C ARG A 112 -2.97 -15.76 -1.09
N ARG A 113 -2.10 -16.65 -1.57
CA ARG A 113 -1.72 -17.89 -0.87
C ARG A 113 -0.99 -17.58 0.44
N ILE A 114 -0.01 -16.67 0.40
CA ILE A 114 0.74 -16.25 1.61
C ILE A 114 -0.24 -15.65 2.64
N ALA A 115 -1.19 -14.83 2.19
CA ALA A 115 -2.21 -14.23 3.05
C ALA A 115 -3.12 -15.28 3.74
N ASP A 116 -3.48 -16.36 3.04
CA ASP A 116 -4.20 -17.49 3.63
C ASP A 116 -3.35 -18.23 4.66
N GLU A 117 -2.08 -18.49 4.35
CA GLU A 117 -1.13 -19.16 5.26
C GLU A 117 -0.93 -18.37 6.56
N MET A 118 -0.87 -17.04 6.46
CA MET A 118 -0.81 -16.11 7.60
C MET A 118 -2.15 -15.92 8.33
N LYS A 119 -3.24 -16.55 7.83
CA LYS A 119 -4.59 -16.41 8.37
C LYS A 119 -5.07 -14.96 8.42
N MET A 120 -4.78 -14.18 7.38
CA MET A 120 -5.29 -12.82 7.27
C MET A 120 -6.83 -12.80 7.38
N PRO A 121 -7.44 -11.75 7.96
CA PRO A 121 -8.87 -11.73 8.22
C PRO A 121 -9.70 -11.94 6.95
N GLY A 122 -10.64 -12.88 6.98
CA GLY A 122 -11.39 -13.26 5.78
C GLY A 122 -12.23 -12.13 5.16
N HIS A 123 -12.60 -11.10 5.91
CA HIS A 123 -13.31 -9.92 5.38
C HIS A 123 -12.37 -9.03 4.55
N VAL A 124 -11.09 -8.92 4.92
CA VAL A 124 -10.05 -8.24 4.13
C VAL A 124 -9.84 -8.99 2.82
N LEU A 125 -9.67 -10.31 2.90
CA LEU A 125 -9.44 -11.15 1.72
C LEU A 125 -10.63 -11.14 0.74
N CYS A 126 -11.85 -11.17 1.25
CA CYS A 126 -13.03 -11.14 0.39
C CYS A 126 -13.16 -9.82 -0.39
N LEU A 127 -12.77 -8.69 0.23
CA LEU A 127 -12.77 -7.38 -0.45
C LEU A 127 -11.60 -7.20 -1.42
N ILE A 128 -10.43 -7.76 -1.12
CA ILE A 128 -9.31 -7.70 -2.07
C ILE A 128 -9.58 -8.60 -3.29
N ASP A 129 -10.21 -9.76 -3.10
CA ASP A 129 -10.66 -10.65 -4.17
C ASP A 129 -11.71 -9.95 -5.05
N TYR A 130 -12.63 -9.19 -4.43
CA TYR A 130 -13.57 -8.32 -5.13
C TYR A 130 -12.85 -7.25 -5.96
N ALA A 131 -11.94 -6.48 -5.36
CA ALA A 131 -11.22 -5.42 -6.05
C ALA A 131 -10.42 -5.95 -7.24
N TYR A 132 -9.78 -7.11 -7.08
CA TYR A 132 -9.07 -7.80 -8.15
C TYR A 132 -10.00 -8.16 -9.32
N ALA A 133 -11.12 -8.83 -9.05
CA ALA A 133 -12.10 -9.18 -10.07
C ALA A 133 -12.68 -7.94 -10.77
N PHE A 134 -13.01 -6.90 -10.00
CA PHE A 134 -13.58 -5.65 -10.49
C PHE A 134 -12.63 -4.89 -11.42
N LEU A 135 -11.37 -4.68 -11.00
CA LEU A 135 -10.37 -3.94 -11.78
C LEU A 135 -10.02 -4.64 -13.11
N ARG A 136 -10.13 -5.98 -13.14
CA ARG A 136 -10.00 -6.83 -14.33
C ARG A 136 -11.25 -6.89 -15.21
N GLY A 137 -12.35 -6.27 -14.81
CA GLY A 137 -13.61 -6.29 -15.57
C GLY A 137 -14.38 -7.61 -15.47
N ARG A 138 -14.05 -8.50 -14.53
CA ARG A 138 -14.74 -9.77 -14.28
C ARG A 138 -16.00 -9.54 -13.45
N LYS A 139 -17.02 -8.93 -14.07
CA LYS A 139 -18.24 -8.46 -13.40
C LYS A 139 -18.96 -9.54 -12.58
N GLU A 140 -19.13 -10.74 -13.14
CA GLU A 140 -19.80 -11.85 -12.45
C GLU A 140 -19.03 -12.28 -11.20
N GLN A 141 -17.71 -12.46 -11.32
CA GLN A 141 -16.86 -12.83 -10.20
C GLN A 141 -16.86 -11.75 -9.11
N ALA A 142 -16.79 -10.48 -9.49
CA ALA A 142 -16.89 -9.36 -8.55
C ALA A 142 -18.24 -9.36 -7.80
N GLY A 143 -19.34 -9.62 -8.51
CA GLY A 143 -20.67 -9.77 -7.90
C GLY A 143 -20.72 -10.90 -6.89
N LEU A 144 -20.17 -12.08 -7.22
CA LEU A 144 -20.09 -13.23 -6.32
C LEU A 144 -19.26 -12.92 -5.06
N CYS A 145 -18.15 -12.18 -5.18
CA CYS A 145 -17.37 -11.76 -4.03
C CYS A 145 -18.18 -10.86 -3.09
N LEU A 146 -18.92 -9.88 -3.62
CA LEU A 146 -19.78 -9.02 -2.78
C LEU A 146 -20.94 -9.80 -2.14
N ASP A 147 -21.56 -10.73 -2.86
CA ASP A 147 -22.61 -11.59 -2.30
C ASP A 147 -22.07 -12.46 -1.16
N GLN A 148 -20.87 -13.01 -1.32
CA GLN A 148 -20.21 -13.77 -0.28
C GLN A 148 -19.88 -12.88 0.94
N PHE A 149 -19.35 -11.67 0.71
CA PHE A 149 -19.05 -10.71 1.77
C PHE A 149 -20.31 -10.36 2.57
N HIS A 150 -21.38 -10.00 1.86
CA HIS A 150 -22.66 -9.60 2.45
C HIS A 150 -23.30 -10.73 3.29
N ARG A 151 -23.17 -11.99 2.86
CA ARG A 151 -23.66 -13.15 3.62
C ARG A 151 -22.80 -13.48 4.83
N LYS A 152 -21.47 -13.41 4.70
CA LYS A 152 -20.52 -13.79 5.77
C LYS A 152 -20.35 -12.72 6.85
N TYR A 153 -20.52 -11.43 6.49
CA TYR A 153 -20.28 -10.31 7.39
C TYR A 153 -21.46 -9.33 7.44
N PRO A 154 -22.63 -9.74 7.98
CA PRO A 154 -23.83 -8.90 7.97
C PRO A 154 -23.66 -7.52 8.62
N SER A 155 -22.80 -7.40 9.64
CA SER A 155 -22.50 -6.13 10.30
C SER A 155 -21.76 -5.13 9.41
N LEU A 156 -21.22 -5.57 8.26
CA LEU A 156 -20.49 -4.77 7.29
C LEU A 156 -21.28 -4.58 5.98
N ASN A 157 -22.56 -4.95 5.94
CA ASN A 157 -23.37 -4.89 4.71
C ASN A 157 -23.43 -3.49 4.09
N TYR A 158 -23.46 -2.45 4.93
CA TYR A 158 -23.41 -1.05 4.49
C TYR A 158 -22.25 -0.79 3.51
N TYR A 159 -21.10 -1.44 3.73
CA TYR A 159 -19.93 -1.27 2.89
C TYR A 159 -20.11 -1.97 1.54
N SER A 160 -20.60 -3.22 1.54
CA SER A 160 -20.89 -3.97 0.31
C SER A 160 -21.99 -3.32 -0.53
N ASP A 161 -23.00 -2.73 0.10
CA ASP A 161 -24.14 -2.12 -0.59
C ASP A 161 -23.72 -0.82 -1.31
N ILE A 162 -22.85 -0.02 -0.67
CA ILE A 162 -22.23 1.15 -1.32
C ILE A 162 -21.39 0.73 -2.52
N LEU A 163 -20.56 -0.32 -2.39
CA LEU A 163 -19.76 -0.83 -3.50
C LEU A 163 -20.63 -1.33 -4.66
N ARG A 164 -21.73 -2.04 -4.38
CA ARG A 164 -22.70 -2.45 -5.41
C ARG A 164 -23.29 -1.23 -6.13
N PHE A 165 -23.77 -0.25 -5.37
CA PHE A 165 -24.37 0.97 -5.93
C PHE A 165 -23.40 1.70 -6.87
N VAL A 166 -22.17 1.95 -6.39
CA VAL A 166 -21.14 2.67 -7.16
C VAL A 166 -20.73 1.91 -8.43
N THR A 167 -20.83 0.58 -8.44
CA THR A 167 -20.40 -0.25 -9.58
C THR A 167 -21.51 -0.66 -10.54
N ALA A 168 -22.79 -0.54 -10.15
CA ALA A 168 -23.94 -0.86 -10.98
C ALA A 168 -24.52 0.33 -11.76
N ASP A 169 -24.58 1.52 -11.14
CA ASP A 169 -25.52 2.57 -11.58
C ASP A 169 -24.88 3.85 -12.15
N LEU A 170 -23.55 3.99 -12.16
CA LEU A 170 -22.89 5.24 -12.58
C LEU A 170 -22.38 5.20 -14.05
N PRO A 171 -22.78 6.17 -14.91
CA PRO A 171 -22.21 6.32 -16.25
C PRO A 171 -20.74 6.73 -16.14
N ALA A 172 -19.86 5.81 -16.51
CA ALA A 172 -18.48 5.80 -16.09
C ALA A 172 -17.58 6.72 -16.93
N THR A 173 -16.95 7.70 -16.29
CA THR A 173 -15.51 7.81 -16.50
C THR A 173 -14.91 6.57 -15.83
N GLN A 174 -14.68 5.50 -16.61
CA GLN A 174 -14.25 4.19 -16.08
C GLN A 174 -13.07 4.27 -15.11
N ASN A 175 -12.21 5.28 -15.29
CA ASN A 175 -11.06 5.53 -14.43
C ASN A 175 -11.45 6.08 -13.05
N GLY A 176 -12.48 6.93 -12.95
CA GLY A 176 -12.92 7.51 -11.67
C GLY A 176 -13.53 6.46 -10.74
N ILE A 177 -14.34 5.55 -11.28
CA ILE A 177 -14.97 4.46 -10.52
C ILE A 177 -13.92 3.44 -10.05
N LYS A 178 -12.99 3.05 -10.94
CA LYS A 178 -11.88 2.14 -10.58
C LYS A 178 -11.04 2.71 -9.44
N LEU A 179 -10.71 4.01 -9.51
CA LEU A 179 -9.99 4.70 -8.45
C LEU A 179 -10.81 4.73 -7.14
N ALA A 180 -12.09 5.07 -7.19
CA ALA A 180 -12.95 5.10 -6.00
C ALA A 180 -13.05 3.73 -5.30
N VAL A 181 -13.24 2.66 -6.08
CA VAL A 181 -13.26 1.29 -5.55
C VAL A 181 -11.91 0.93 -4.94
N PHE A 182 -10.81 1.18 -5.64
CA PHE A 182 -9.47 0.92 -5.12
C PHE A 182 -9.22 1.65 -3.80
N THR A 183 -9.41 2.97 -3.76
CA THR A 183 -9.14 3.78 -2.57
C THR A 183 -10.02 3.36 -1.40
N SER A 184 -11.29 3.06 -1.65
CA SER A 184 -12.22 2.59 -0.61
C SER A 184 -11.77 1.26 -0.02
N VAL A 185 -11.43 0.28 -0.86
CA VAL A 185 -10.95 -1.04 -0.41
C VAL A 185 -9.59 -0.90 0.28
N ASP A 186 -8.70 -0.05 -0.23
CA ASP A 186 -7.39 0.17 0.36
C ASP A 186 -7.48 0.72 1.78
N HIS A 187 -8.32 1.75 1.98
CA HIS A 187 -8.54 2.32 3.30
C HIS A 187 -9.17 1.32 4.27
N PHE A 188 -10.17 0.54 3.80
CA PHE A 188 -10.78 -0.50 4.62
C PHE A 188 -9.75 -1.55 5.06
N CYS A 189 -8.96 -2.07 4.13
CA CYS A 189 -7.98 -3.11 4.41
C CYS A 189 -6.89 -2.62 5.36
N LYS A 190 -6.31 -1.43 5.12
CA LYS A 190 -5.32 -0.82 6.03
C LYS A 190 -5.87 -0.67 7.44
N LYS A 191 -7.10 -0.17 7.58
CA LYS A 191 -7.76 -0.01 8.88
C LYS A 191 -8.00 -1.34 9.60
N MET A 192 -8.47 -2.37 8.89
CA MET A 192 -8.72 -3.69 9.49
C MET A 192 -7.43 -4.43 9.87
N LEU A 193 -6.36 -4.20 9.12
CA LEU A 193 -5.03 -4.76 9.38
C LEU A 193 -4.21 -3.93 10.37
N LYS A 194 -4.72 -2.77 10.81
CA LYS A 194 -4.02 -1.81 11.69
C LYS A 194 -2.68 -1.32 11.12
N ILE A 195 -2.62 -1.19 9.79
CA ILE A 195 -1.47 -0.63 9.08
C ILE A 195 -1.43 0.88 9.36
N ALA A 196 -0.26 1.39 9.75
CA ALA A 196 -0.11 2.81 10.05
C ALA A 196 -0.32 3.66 8.78
N GLU A 197 -1.01 4.80 8.93
CA GLU A 197 -1.08 5.80 7.86
C GLU A 197 0.27 6.54 7.74
N THR A 198 0.67 6.83 6.51
CA THR A 198 1.90 7.56 6.12
C THR A 198 1.59 8.92 5.52
#